data_AF-A0AAU4GIB3-F1
#
_entry.id   AF-A0AAU4GIB3-F1
#
_cell.length_a   1.000
_cell.length_b   1.000
_cell.length_c   1.000
_cell.angle_alpha   90.00
_cell.angle_beta   90.00
_cell.angle_gamma   90.00
#
_symmetry.space_group_name_H-M   'P 1'
#
loop_
_entity.id
_entity.type
_entity.pdbx_description
1 polymer ?
#
loop_
_entity_poly.entity_id
_entity_poly.type
_entity_poly.pdbx_seq_one_letter_code
_entity_poly.pdbx_strand_id
1 'polypeptide(L)'
;MRERGVDGSELNQYSPFYLWHDPAGMHSFLWDGGFRGIIDDFGRPPVQHWTVLAFEPGPAFGKAPRAAGKRTDLIPHETRPADVVRPQLEALRDHARRDGVHSAALVIDPRTWELVRYTLWQDTAPAEDPVRYRVGHVSAPELAALGHGQQW
;
A
#
# COMPACT_ATOMS: atom_id res chain seq x y z
N MET A 1 -3.61 10.96 3.13
CA MET A 1 -3.10 12.35 2.96
C MET A 1 -2.05 12.67 4.02
N ARG A 2 -1.14 13.60 3.72
CA ARG A 2 -0.14 14.16 4.64
C ARG A 2 -0.32 15.67 4.72
N GLU A 3 -0.08 16.23 5.89
CA GLU A 3 -0.20 17.66 6.15
C GLU A 3 1.12 18.17 6.72
N ARG A 4 1.61 19.30 6.22
CA ARG A 4 2.86 19.93 6.65
C ARG A 4 2.83 20.17 8.17
N GLY A 5 3.86 19.71 8.86
CA GLY A 5 4.00 19.84 10.32
C GLY A 5 3.30 18.74 11.13
N VAL A 6 2.53 17.85 10.50
CA VAL A 6 1.87 16.72 11.16
C VAL A 6 2.67 15.45 10.91
N ASP A 7 2.89 14.65 11.96
CA ASP A 7 3.57 13.35 11.91
C ASP A 7 4.94 13.38 11.17
N GLY A 8 5.66 14.49 11.27
CA GLY A 8 6.97 14.68 10.62
C GLY A 8 6.90 14.96 9.12
N SER A 9 5.73 15.32 8.58
CA SER A 9 5.60 15.65 7.15
C SER A 9 6.05 17.07 6.83
N GLU A 10 6.91 17.19 5.82
CA GLU A 10 7.41 18.48 5.33
C GLU A 10 6.53 19.11 4.23
N LEU A 11 5.44 18.47 3.83
CA LEU A 11 4.59 18.94 2.73
C LEU A 11 3.14 18.48 2.86
N ASN A 12 2.24 19.19 2.16
CA ASN A 12 0.86 18.73 1.98
C ASN A 12 0.83 17.76 0.81
N GLN A 13 0.35 16.54 1.05
CA GLN A 13 0.31 15.48 0.02
C GLN A 13 -1.03 14.77 0.02
N TYR A 14 -1.73 14.83 -1.10
CA TYR A 14 -2.78 13.88 -1.43
C TYR A 14 -2.15 12.69 -2.15
N SER A 15 -2.38 11.48 -1.64
CA SER A 15 -1.78 10.24 -2.17
C SER A 15 -2.81 9.12 -2.05
N PRO A 16 -3.70 8.97 -3.06
CA PRO A 16 -4.53 7.79 -3.16
C PRO A 16 -3.65 6.59 -3.51
N PHE A 17 -3.96 5.43 -2.94
CA PHE A 17 -3.37 4.17 -3.34
C PHE A 17 -4.47 3.12 -3.46
N TYR A 18 -4.29 2.20 -4.39
CA TYR A 18 -5.26 1.18 -4.74
C TYR A 18 -4.61 -0.19 -4.61
N LEU A 19 -5.32 -1.13 -4.01
CA LEU A 19 -4.95 -2.54 -4.01
C LEU A 19 -6.02 -3.27 -4.81
N TRP A 20 -5.61 -3.84 -5.94
CA TRP A 20 -6.52 -4.49 -6.88
C TRP A 20 -6.60 -5.98 -6.60
N HIS A 21 -7.80 -6.54 -6.62
CA HIS A 21 -8.02 -7.99 -6.58
C HIS A 21 -7.35 -8.66 -7.78
N ASP A 22 -7.50 -8.08 -8.96
CA ASP A 22 -6.89 -8.54 -10.19
C ASP A 22 -6.57 -7.36 -11.14
N PRO A 23 -5.73 -7.58 -12.18
CA PRO A 23 -5.39 -6.53 -13.13
C PRO A 23 -6.56 -5.98 -13.93
N ALA A 24 -7.63 -6.75 -14.16
CA ALA A 24 -8.80 -6.29 -14.92
C ALA A 24 -9.53 -5.15 -14.20
N GLY A 25 -9.55 -5.16 -12.86
CA GLY A 25 -10.04 -4.03 -12.06
C GLY A 25 -9.24 -2.74 -12.29
N MET A 26 -7.90 -2.81 -12.24
CA MET A 26 -7.02 -1.68 -12.51
C MET A 26 -7.22 -1.12 -13.92
N HIS A 27 -7.26 -2.03 -14.88
CA HIS A 27 -7.50 -1.78 -16.29
C HIS A 27 -8.81 -1.03 -16.54
N SER A 28 -9.92 -1.55 -16.00
CA SER A 28 -11.23 -0.90 -16.07
C SER A 28 -11.19 0.52 -15.50
N PHE A 29 -10.56 0.70 -14.34
CA PHE A 29 -10.41 2.03 -13.73
C PHE A 29 -9.62 3.02 -14.62
N LEU A 30 -8.52 2.57 -15.24
CA LEU A 30 -7.63 3.40 -16.04
C LEU A 30 -8.20 3.80 -17.41
N TRP A 31 -8.95 2.91 -18.05
CA TRP A 31 -9.40 3.13 -19.44
C TRP A 31 -10.85 3.58 -19.55
N ASP A 32 -11.74 2.96 -18.78
CA ASP A 32 -13.20 3.12 -18.95
C ASP A 32 -13.89 3.68 -17.69
N GLY A 33 -13.14 3.83 -16.60
CA GLY A 33 -13.67 4.09 -15.26
C GLY A 33 -13.27 5.42 -14.66
N GLY A 34 -13.07 5.40 -13.34
CA GLY A 34 -12.90 6.61 -12.52
C GLY A 34 -11.68 7.48 -12.86
N PHE A 35 -10.68 6.94 -13.58
CA PHE A 35 -9.52 7.71 -13.99
C PHE A 35 -9.82 8.72 -15.11
N ARG A 36 -10.90 8.52 -15.88
CA ARG A 36 -11.31 9.47 -16.94
C ARG A 36 -11.52 10.89 -16.38
N GLY A 37 -12.22 11.02 -15.25
CA GLY A 37 -12.42 12.33 -14.62
C GLY A 37 -11.11 13.00 -14.19
N ILE A 38 -10.13 12.21 -13.73
CA ILE A 38 -8.80 12.74 -13.40
C ILE A 38 -8.10 13.26 -14.66
N ILE A 39 -8.21 12.53 -15.78
CA ILE A 39 -7.65 12.95 -17.07
C ILE A 39 -8.29 14.25 -17.55
N ASP A 40 -9.62 14.32 -17.52
CA ASP A 40 -10.38 15.46 -18.01
C ASP A 40 -10.07 16.74 -17.20
N ASP A 41 -9.93 16.62 -15.87
CA ASP A 41 -9.73 17.77 -14.98
C ASP A 41 -8.24 18.17 -14.82
N PHE A 42 -7.31 17.22 -14.87
CA PHE A 42 -5.90 17.44 -14.49
C PHE A 42 -4.87 17.00 -15.55
N GLY A 43 -5.32 16.56 -16.73
CA GLY A 43 -4.46 15.91 -17.72
C GLY A 43 -4.07 14.50 -17.29
N ARG A 44 -3.09 13.88 -17.96
CA ARG A 44 -2.72 12.48 -17.72
C ARG A 44 -1.50 12.35 -16.79
N PRO A 45 -1.67 12.27 -15.45
CA PRO A 45 -0.55 12.12 -14.54
C PRO A 45 0.10 10.74 -14.67
N PRO A 46 1.38 10.59 -14.29
CA PRO A 46 2.03 9.29 -14.23
C PRO A 46 1.35 8.41 -13.18
N VAL A 47 1.03 7.17 -13.55
CA VAL A 47 0.52 6.15 -12.64
C VAL A 47 1.69 5.30 -12.18
N GLN A 48 2.06 5.44 -10.91
CA GLN A 48 2.99 4.52 -10.26
C GLN A 48 2.24 3.26 -9.87
N HIS A 49 2.73 2.10 -10.28
CA HIS A 49 2.13 0.81 -9.94
C HIS A 49 3.20 -0.15 -9.43
N TRP A 50 2.76 -1.09 -8.61
CA TRP A 50 3.58 -2.16 -8.06
C TRP A 50 2.92 -3.49 -8.35
N THR A 51 3.72 -4.56 -8.34
CA THR A 51 3.19 -5.93 -8.31
C THR A 51 3.00 -6.33 -6.85
N VAL A 52 1.83 -6.89 -6.53
CA VAL A 52 1.54 -7.37 -5.16
C VAL A 52 2.27 -8.68 -4.93
N LEU A 53 3.07 -8.74 -3.86
CA LEU A 53 3.76 -9.96 -3.45
C LEU A 53 2.98 -10.70 -2.38
N ALA A 54 2.43 -9.98 -1.41
CA ALA A 54 1.57 -10.54 -0.39
C ALA A 54 0.60 -9.52 0.22
N PHE A 55 -0.51 -10.03 0.73
CA PHE A 55 -1.50 -9.29 1.50
C PHE A 55 -1.90 -10.07 2.74
N GLU A 56 -1.86 -9.43 3.90
CA GLU A 56 -2.15 -10.05 5.19
C GLU A 56 -3.17 -9.19 5.95
N PRO A 57 -4.36 -9.73 6.31
CA PRO A 57 -5.28 -9.05 7.22
C PRO A 57 -4.71 -9.08 8.65
N GLY A 58 -4.99 -8.04 9.42
CA GLY A 58 -4.60 -7.94 10.82
C GLY A 58 -5.78 -8.02 11.80
N PRO A 59 -5.51 -7.95 13.12
CA PRO A 59 -6.55 -8.02 14.15
C PRO A 59 -7.67 -6.97 14.02
N ALA A 60 -7.41 -5.83 13.39
CA ALA A 60 -8.37 -4.75 13.19
C ALA A 60 -9.05 -4.76 11.81
N PHE A 61 -8.95 -5.84 11.03
CA PHE A 61 -9.46 -5.91 9.65
C PHE A 61 -10.97 -5.59 9.50
N GLY A 62 -11.77 -5.85 10.55
CA GLY A 62 -13.20 -5.54 10.56
C GLY A 62 -13.55 -4.09 10.94
N LYS A 63 -12.56 -3.21 11.13
CA LYS A 63 -12.74 -1.83 11.61
C LYS A 63 -12.34 -0.84 10.53
N ALA A 64 -12.88 0.38 10.58
CA ALA A 64 -12.46 1.43 9.65
C ALA A 64 -11.02 1.89 9.98
N PRO A 65 -10.05 1.82 9.04
CA PRO A 65 -8.70 2.30 9.28
C PRO A 65 -8.63 3.83 9.11
N ARG A 66 -7.90 4.49 10.00
CA ARG A 66 -7.75 5.95 10.06
C ARG A 66 -6.36 6.44 9.72
N ALA A 67 -5.39 5.55 9.68
CA ALA A 67 -4.02 5.87 9.32
C ALA A 67 -3.41 4.81 8.39
N ALA A 68 -2.38 5.22 7.66
CA ALA A 68 -1.57 4.32 6.86
C ALA A 68 -0.09 4.61 7.07
N GLY A 69 0.70 3.55 7.17
CA GLY A 69 2.15 3.59 7.13
C GLY A 69 2.68 3.10 5.79
N LYS A 70 3.78 3.69 5.34
CA LYS A 70 4.55 3.23 4.18
C LYS A 70 6.01 3.15 4.56
N ARG A 71 6.61 2.01 4.24
CA ARG A 71 8.05 1.78 4.28
C ARG A 71 8.51 1.32 2.90
N THR A 72 9.59 1.91 2.42
CA THR A 72 10.26 1.52 1.18
C THR A 72 11.67 1.06 1.52
N ASP A 73 12.04 -0.12 1.06
CA ASP A 73 13.39 -0.67 1.14
C ASP A 73 13.85 -1.00 -0.29
N LEU A 74 15.08 -0.60 -0.65
CA LEU A 74 15.67 -0.93 -1.95
C LEU A 74 16.31 -2.31 -1.90
N ILE A 75 16.11 -3.12 -2.94
CA ILE A 75 16.89 -4.34 -3.13
C ILE A 75 18.27 -3.94 -3.67
N PRO A 76 19.38 -4.25 -2.96
CA PRO A 76 20.71 -3.91 -3.44
C PRO A 76 21.04 -4.63 -4.75
N HIS A 77 21.77 -3.94 -5.65
CA HIS A 77 22.13 -4.47 -6.96
C HIS A 77 22.88 -5.81 -6.94
N GLU A 78 23.73 -6.02 -5.92
CA GLU A 78 24.57 -7.21 -5.79
C GLU A 78 23.89 -8.36 -5.02
N THR A 79 22.60 -8.21 -4.67
CA THR A 79 21.85 -9.21 -3.91
C THR A 79 20.82 -9.87 -4.80
N ARG A 80 20.67 -11.20 -4.68
CA ARG A 80 19.58 -11.90 -5.38
C ARG A 80 18.25 -11.42 -4.81
N PRO A 81 17.28 -10.96 -5.64
CA PRO A 81 16.02 -10.43 -5.15
C PRO A 81 15.27 -11.39 -4.21
N ALA A 82 15.31 -12.69 -4.50
CA ALA A 82 14.64 -13.71 -3.68
C ALA A 82 15.17 -13.78 -2.25
N ASP A 83 16.47 -13.51 -2.05
CA ASP A 83 17.11 -13.53 -0.72
C ASP A 83 16.68 -12.32 0.12
N VAL A 84 16.21 -11.25 -0.51
CA VAL A 84 15.62 -10.08 0.16
C VAL A 84 14.12 -10.22 0.35
N VAL A 85 13.41 -10.70 -0.69
CA VAL A 85 11.93 -10.79 -0.67
C VAL A 85 11.43 -11.82 0.34
N ARG A 86 12.07 -13.00 0.44
CA ARG A 86 11.58 -14.08 1.30
C ARG A 86 11.52 -13.69 2.79
N PRO A 87 12.58 -13.10 3.40
CA PRO A 87 12.49 -12.62 4.77
C PRO A 87 11.45 -11.51 4.97
N GLN A 88 11.20 -10.70 3.94
CA GLN A 88 10.22 -9.60 4.01
C GLN A 88 8.77 -10.11 3.97
N LEU A 89 8.51 -11.23 3.29
CA LEU A 89 7.23 -11.93 3.35
C LEU A 89 6.95 -12.50 4.75
N GLU A 90 7.95 -13.10 5.38
CA GLU A 90 7.84 -13.57 6.77
C GLU A 90 7.64 -12.42 7.74
N ALA A 91 8.45 -11.36 7.61
CA ALA A 91 8.30 -10.15 8.41
C ALA A 91 6.94 -9.47 8.23
N LEU A 92 6.34 -9.53 7.03
CA LEU A 92 5.00 -9.02 6.79
C LEU A 92 3.95 -9.77 7.62
N ARG A 93 4.04 -11.10 7.68
CA ARG A 93 3.11 -11.94 8.46
C ARG A 93 3.17 -11.61 9.94
N ASP A 94 4.38 -11.49 10.49
CA ASP A 94 4.56 -11.14 11.89
C ASP A 94 4.11 -9.70 12.17
N HIS A 95 4.41 -8.77 11.27
CA HIS A 95 3.95 -7.39 11.36
C HIS A 95 2.42 -7.29 11.31
N ALA A 96 1.75 -8.06 10.45
CA ALA A 96 0.29 -8.04 10.31
C ALA A 96 -0.46 -8.49 11.57
N ARG A 97 0.19 -9.30 12.43
CA ARG A 97 -0.39 -9.78 13.69
C ARG A 97 -0.36 -8.76 14.82
N ARG A 98 0.30 -7.62 14.62
CA ARG A 98 0.41 -6.56 15.64
C ARG A 98 -0.94 -5.91 15.92
N ASP A 99 -1.13 -5.51 17.17
CA ASP A 99 -2.33 -4.78 17.57
C ASP A 99 -2.50 -3.49 16.77
N GLY A 100 -3.75 -3.20 16.40
CA GLY A 100 -4.11 -2.02 15.62
C GLY A 100 -3.84 -2.13 14.12
N VAL A 101 -3.15 -3.18 13.63
CA VAL A 101 -3.03 -3.41 12.18
C VAL A 101 -4.40 -3.83 11.64
N HIS A 102 -4.89 -3.07 10.67
CA HIS A 102 -6.04 -3.43 9.87
C HIS A 102 -5.63 -4.45 8.81
N SER A 103 -4.65 -4.10 7.98
CA SER A 103 -4.12 -4.96 6.92
C SER A 103 -2.75 -4.47 6.47
N ALA A 104 -1.91 -5.37 5.97
CA ALA A 104 -0.62 -5.02 5.40
C ALA A 104 -0.46 -5.64 4.00
N ALA A 105 0.17 -4.90 3.09
CA ALA A 105 0.51 -5.37 1.76
C ALA A 105 2.01 -5.16 1.52
N LEU A 106 2.66 -6.19 0.98
CA LEU A 106 4.02 -6.10 0.44
C LEU A 106 3.93 -6.09 -1.07
N VAL A 107 4.53 -5.08 -1.69
CA VAL A 107 4.49 -4.86 -3.13
C VAL A 107 5.90 -4.52 -3.63
N ILE A 108 6.18 -4.79 -4.91
CA ILE A 108 7.48 -4.50 -5.53
C ILE A 108 7.31 -3.68 -6.81
N ASP A 109 8.22 -2.75 -7.05
CA ASP A 109 8.43 -2.12 -8.35
C ASP A 109 9.71 -2.73 -8.96
N PRO A 110 9.60 -3.68 -9.91
CA PRO A 110 10.77 -4.27 -10.55
C PRO A 110 11.56 -3.29 -11.42
N ARG A 111 11.01 -2.12 -11.78
CA ARG A 111 11.73 -1.10 -12.53
C ARG A 111 12.80 -0.43 -11.66
N THR A 112 12.47 -0.14 -10.41
CA THR A 112 13.35 0.55 -9.45
C THR A 112 13.96 -0.39 -8.42
N TRP A 113 13.52 -1.65 -8.38
CA TRP A 113 13.84 -2.63 -7.36
C TRP A 113 13.48 -2.16 -5.95
N GLU A 114 12.38 -1.42 -5.84
CA GLU A 114 11.83 -0.95 -4.57
C GLU A 114 10.81 -1.95 -4.04
N LEU A 115 11.05 -2.43 -2.83
CA LEU A 115 10.09 -3.18 -2.05
C LEU A 115 9.36 -2.22 -1.12
N VAL A 116 8.03 -2.26 -1.13
CA VAL A 116 7.19 -1.34 -0.36
C VAL A 116 6.23 -2.13 0.50
N ARG A 117 6.25 -1.86 1.82
CA ARG A 117 5.21 -2.31 2.74
C ARG A 117 4.26 -1.16 3.03
N TYR A 118 3.00 -1.35 2.67
CA TYR A 118 1.89 -0.52 3.12
C TYR A 118 1.21 -1.20 4.29
N THR A 119 0.88 -0.43 5.33
CA THR A 119 0.07 -0.91 6.46
C THR A 119 -1.08 0.05 6.67
N LEU A 120 -2.31 -0.46 6.66
CA LEU A 120 -3.47 0.26 7.20
C LEU A 120 -3.55 0.01 8.70
N TRP A 121 -3.76 1.07 9.45
CA TRP A 121 -3.88 1.06 10.90
C TRP A 121 -5.27 1.54 11.30
N GLN A 122 -5.83 0.92 12.34
CA GLN A 122 -7.13 1.29 12.91
C GLN A 122 -7.15 2.78 13.27
N ASP A 123 -6.17 3.24 14.04
CA ASP A 123 -6.16 4.59 14.61
C ASP A 123 -4.97 5.41 14.12
N THR A 124 -3.75 5.06 14.55
CA THR A 124 -2.53 5.82 14.25
C THR A 124 -1.46 4.90 13.70
N ALA A 125 -0.75 5.36 12.66
CA ALA A 125 0.44 4.69 12.17
C ALA A 125 1.62 5.00 13.11
N PRO A 126 2.36 3.98 13.58
CA PRO A 126 3.35 4.16 14.62
C PRO A 126 4.61 4.83 14.09
N ALA A 127 5.44 5.39 14.99
CA ALA A 127 6.55 6.26 14.62
C ALA A 127 7.64 5.56 13.78
N GLU A 128 7.73 4.23 13.84
CA GLU A 128 8.65 3.43 13.03
C GLU A 128 8.29 3.38 11.54
N ASP A 129 7.05 3.72 11.16
CA ASP A 129 6.67 3.86 9.76
C ASP A 129 7.23 5.18 9.24
N PRO A 130 8.22 5.20 8.32
CA PRO A 130 8.92 6.44 7.95
C PRO A 130 8.00 7.46 7.28
N VAL A 131 6.99 6.97 6.55
CA VAL A 131 5.95 7.80 5.95
C VAL A 131 4.61 7.39 6.52
N ARG A 132 3.91 8.38 7.11
CA ARG A 132 2.60 8.20 7.72
C ARG A 132 1.57 9.08 7.02
N TYR A 133 0.37 8.55 6.85
CA TYR A 133 -0.77 9.20 6.23
C TYR A 133 -1.99 9.12 7.14
N ARG A 134 -2.82 10.14 7.12
CA ARG A 134 -4.22 10.04 7.55
C ARG A 134 -5.08 9.47 6.44
N VAL A 135 -5.93 8.51 6.76
CA VAL A 135 -6.89 7.88 5.85
C VAL A 135 -8.23 8.58 6.05
N GLY A 136 -8.65 9.36 5.06
CA GLY A 136 -9.94 10.06 5.08
C GLY A 136 -11.09 9.24 4.51
N HIS A 137 -10.78 8.29 3.62
CA HIS A 137 -11.78 7.44 2.98
C HIS A 137 -11.16 6.10 2.56
N VAL A 138 -11.95 5.04 2.64
CA VAL A 138 -11.64 3.71 2.13
C VAL A 138 -12.83 3.22 1.32
N SER A 139 -12.59 2.89 0.05
CA SER A 139 -13.55 2.15 -0.77
C SER A 139 -13.09 0.69 -0.82
N ALA A 140 -13.88 -0.23 -0.28
CA ALA A 140 -13.50 -1.63 -0.06
C ALA A 140 -14.52 -2.65 -0.61
N PRO A 141 -15.02 -2.51 -1.86
CA PRO A 141 -16.06 -3.40 -2.40
C PRO A 141 -15.65 -4.87 -2.50
N GLU A 142 -14.36 -5.13 -2.78
CA GLU A 142 -13.82 -6.48 -3.02
C GLU A 142 -12.74 -6.85 -1.99
N LEU A 143 -12.70 -6.16 -0.85
CA LEU A 143 -11.69 -6.39 0.17
C LEU A 143 -11.67 -7.83 0.68
N ALA A 144 -12.84 -8.47 0.80
CA ALA A 144 -12.98 -9.86 1.20
C ALA A 144 -12.57 -10.87 0.12
N ALA A 145 -12.44 -10.45 -1.14
CA ALA A 145 -12.03 -11.30 -2.25
C ALA A 145 -10.51 -11.33 -2.45
N LEU A 146 -9.76 -10.43 -1.83
CA LEU A 146 -8.30 -10.39 -1.96
C LEU A 146 -7.66 -11.72 -1.52
N GLY A 147 -6.75 -12.24 -2.33
CA GLY A 147 -5.93 -13.39 -1.96
C GLY A 147 -5.09 -13.08 -0.73
N HIS A 148 -5.17 -13.92 0.31
CA HIS A 148 -4.35 -13.77 1.52
C HIS A 148 -3.02 -14.49 1.37
N GLY A 149 -1.97 -13.91 1.95
CA GLY A 149 -0.62 -14.44 1.90
C GLY A 149 0.11 -14.13 0.60
N GLN A 150 1.08 -14.96 0.29
CA GLN A 150 1.92 -14.86 -0.91
C GLN A 150 1.11 -15.18 -2.17
N GLN A 151 1.32 -14.41 -3.24
CA GLN A 151 0.49 -14.47 -4.45
C GLN A 151 1.01 -15.43 -5.55
N TRP A 152 1.96 -16.31 -5.23
CA TRP A 152 2.47 -17.37 -6.12
C TRP A 152 2.97 -18.58 -5.34
#